data_AF-A0A450YFD9-F1
#
_entry.id   AF-A0A450YFD9-F1
#
_cell.length_a   1.000
_cell.length_b   1.000
_cell.length_c   1.000
_cell.angle_alpha   90.00
_cell.angle_beta   90.00
_cell.angle_gamma   90.00
#
_symmetry.space_group_name_H-M   'P 1'
#
loop_
_entity.id
_entity.type
_entity.pdbx_description
1 polymer ?
#
loop_
_entity_poly.entity_id
_entity_poly.type
_entity_poly.pdbx_seq_one_letter_code
_entity_poly.pdbx_strand_id
1 'polypeptide(L)'
;MAKLREKIGTFVEGQKVQIFVTTLIVLNAITLGLETVPEISGKYSGWLDVFDQFVLGVFVFEILGKLIYRHWRFFLDGWNVFDFLIVGIALIPSSGSLTVLRSLRILRTLRLLSVVPSMRRVVQALFSAIPGIGSVGLLILLIFYVGAVISTKMFGSAFPEWFGTIGESMYTLFQIMTLESWSMGIVRPVLEVFPLAWIFFVPFILITSFTVLNLFIGIIVDAMQSQHMAEQKEIDTQVEMLHADSISLERRLDVLMEELAKIKTLLRAGDGAER
;
A
#
# COMPACT_ATOMS: atom_id res chain seq x y z
N MET A 1 -5.58 -36.19 10.51
CA MET A 1 -5.99 -34.87 9.94
C MET A 1 -5.06 -33.74 10.37
N ALA A 2 -4.92 -33.44 11.67
CA ALA A 2 -4.09 -32.31 12.16
C ALA A 2 -2.60 -32.39 11.76
N LYS A 3 -1.94 -33.55 11.93
CA LYS A 3 -0.52 -33.75 11.54
C LYS A 3 -0.28 -33.61 10.02
N LEU A 4 -1.25 -34.01 9.19
CA LEU A 4 -1.16 -33.87 7.74
C LEU A 4 -1.28 -32.40 7.33
N ARG A 5 -2.22 -31.68 7.96
CA ARG A 5 -2.40 -30.23 7.76
C ARG A 5 -1.14 -29.44 8.14
N GLU A 6 -0.52 -29.77 9.26
CA GLU A 6 0.70 -29.11 9.72
C GLU A 6 1.90 -29.40 8.80
N LYS A 7 2.02 -30.63 8.29
CA LYS A 7 3.01 -30.96 7.25
C LYS A 7 2.78 -30.19 5.94
N ILE A 8 1.53 -30.03 5.51
CA ILE A 8 1.18 -29.25 4.31
C ILE A 8 1.55 -27.78 4.53
N GLY A 9 1.18 -27.21 5.69
CA GLY A 9 1.49 -25.81 6.01
C GLY A 9 3.00 -25.53 6.06
N THR A 10 3.75 -26.35 6.79
CA THR A 10 5.21 -26.22 6.89
C THR A 10 5.92 -26.41 5.55
N PHE A 11 5.39 -27.24 4.66
CA PHE A 11 5.89 -27.38 3.30
C PHE A 11 5.60 -26.13 2.45
N VAL A 12 4.32 -25.72 2.37
CA VAL A 12 3.87 -24.62 1.50
C VAL A 12 4.44 -23.27 1.92
N GLU A 13 4.55 -23.03 3.23
CA GLU A 13 5.16 -21.80 3.77
C GLU A 13 6.69 -21.88 3.88
N GLY A 14 7.29 -23.02 3.52
CA GLY A 14 8.73 -23.22 3.55
C GLY A 14 9.47 -22.32 2.55
N GLN A 15 10.64 -21.83 2.94
CA GLN A 15 11.48 -20.93 2.13
C GLN A 15 11.76 -21.48 0.72
N LYS A 16 11.99 -22.79 0.59
CA LYS A 16 12.24 -23.43 -0.71
C LYS A 16 11.05 -23.33 -1.66
N VAL A 17 9.83 -23.54 -1.14
CA VAL A 17 8.60 -23.42 -1.93
C VAL A 17 8.34 -21.97 -2.29
N GLN A 18 8.57 -21.03 -1.36
CA GLN A 18 8.45 -19.60 -1.66
C GLN A 18 9.43 -19.14 -2.75
N ILE A 19 10.69 -19.56 -2.70
CA ILE A 19 11.68 -19.26 -3.76
C ILE A 19 11.23 -19.85 -5.09
N PHE A 20 10.79 -21.12 -5.10
CA PHE A 20 10.29 -21.77 -6.31
C PHE A 20 9.08 -21.03 -6.92
N VAL A 21 8.08 -20.69 -6.11
CA VAL A 21 6.91 -19.91 -6.54
C VAL A 21 7.34 -18.55 -7.06
N THR A 22 8.26 -17.85 -6.38
CA THR A 22 8.80 -16.56 -6.84
C THR A 22 9.45 -16.69 -8.21
N THR A 23 10.31 -17.70 -8.40
CA THR A 23 10.96 -17.97 -9.69
C THR A 23 9.93 -18.21 -10.79
N LEU A 24 8.88 -19.00 -10.52
CA LEU A 24 7.82 -19.23 -11.49
C LEU A 24 7.05 -17.95 -11.84
N ILE A 25 6.79 -17.06 -10.87
CA ILE A 25 6.14 -15.77 -11.17
C ILE A 25 7.03 -14.92 -12.08
N VAL A 26 8.33 -14.83 -11.81
CA VAL A 26 9.26 -14.06 -12.65
C VAL A 26 9.34 -14.64 -14.06
N LEU A 27 9.49 -15.96 -14.19
CA LEU A 27 9.52 -16.63 -15.49
C LEU A 27 8.22 -16.42 -16.25
N ASN A 28 7.07 -16.49 -15.58
CA ASN A 28 5.76 -16.25 -16.18
C ASN A 28 5.58 -14.80 -16.64
N ALA A 29 6.10 -13.83 -15.89
CA ALA A 29 6.12 -12.43 -16.31
C ALA A 29 6.97 -12.22 -17.57
N ILE A 30 8.14 -12.88 -17.65
CA ILE A 30 9.00 -12.85 -18.83
C ILE A 30 8.29 -13.48 -20.03
N THR A 31 7.67 -14.65 -19.87
CA THR A 31 6.97 -15.34 -20.98
C THR A 31 5.81 -14.50 -21.50
N LEU A 32 5.06 -13.83 -20.63
CA LEU A 32 4.00 -12.91 -21.01
C LEU A 32 4.53 -11.70 -21.80
N GLY A 33 5.70 -11.18 -21.43
CA GLY A 33 6.39 -10.15 -22.21
C GLY A 33 6.80 -10.64 -23.59
N LEU A 34 7.30 -11.88 -23.70
CA LEU A 34 7.68 -12.49 -24.97
C LEU A 34 6.48 -12.73 -25.90
N GLU A 35 5.29 -13.01 -25.36
CA GLU A 35 4.05 -13.14 -26.15
C GLU A 35 3.66 -11.85 -26.88
N THR A 36 4.13 -10.68 -26.40
CA THR A 36 3.87 -9.40 -27.06
C THR A 36 4.68 -9.22 -28.35
N VAL A 37 5.74 -10.01 -28.56
CA VAL A 37 6.56 -9.96 -29.75
C VAL A 37 5.93 -10.84 -30.84
N PRO A 38 5.48 -10.28 -31.98
CA PRO A 38 4.75 -11.04 -33.01
C PRO A 38 5.50 -12.28 -33.53
N GLU A 39 6.82 -12.17 -33.66
CA GLU A 39 7.71 -13.24 -34.15
C GLU A 39 7.76 -14.45 -33.21
N ILE A 40 7.65 -14.21 -31.90
CA ILE A 40 7.70 -15.24 -30.86
C ILE A 40 6.31 -15.84 -30.65
N SER A 41 5.28 -14.99 -30.62
CA SER A 41 3.88 -15.38 -30.49
C SER A 41 3.48 -16.39 -31.57
N GLY A 42 3.84 -16.16 -32.84
CA GLY A 42 3.48 -17.07 -33.93
C GLY A 42 4.16 -18.45 -33.87
N LYS A 43 5.41 -18.53 -33.40
CA LYS A 43 6.22 -19.76 -33.45
C LYS A 43 6.18 -20.59 -32.16
N TYR A 44 6.04 -19.94 -31.02
CA TYR A 44 6.16 -20.58 -29.69
C TYR A 44 4.91 -20.44 -28.81
N SER A 45 3.82 -19.83 -29.28
CA SER A 45 2.58 -19.64 -28.49
C SER A 45 2.13 -20.93 -27.78
N GLY A 46 2.10 -22.07 -28.48
CA GLY A 46 1.66 -23.32 -27.83
C GLY A 46 2.52 -23.77 -26.65
N TRP A 47 3.83 -23.52 -26.68
CA TRP A 47 4.73 -23.82 -25.55
C TRP A 47 4.56 -22.81 -24.40
N LEU A 48 4.34 -21.55 -24.74
CA LEU A 48 4.10 -20.47 -23.76
C LEU A 48 2.77 -20.70 -23.03
N ASP A 49 1.71 -21.08 -23.75
CA ASP A 49 0.39 -21.43 -23.20
C ASP A 49 0.47 -22.63 -22.23
N VAL A 50 1.22 -23.68 -22.62
CA VAL A 50 1.42 -24.86 -21.75
C VAL A 50 2.19 -24.49 -20.49
N PHE A 51 3.25 -23.69 -20.61
CA PHE A 51 4.01 -23.20 -19.47
C PHE A 51 3.13 -22.35 -18.55
N ASP A 52 2.28 -21.51 -19.14
CA ASP A 52 1.35 -20.67 -18.41
C ASP A 52 0.33 -21.47 -17.60
N GLN A 53 -0.25 -22.49 -18.22
CA GLN A 53 -1.19 -23.40 -17.57
C GLN A 53 -0.52 -24.21 -16.45
N PHE A 54 0.74 -24.60 -16.64
CA PHE A 54 1.55 -25.25 -15.60
C PHE A 54 1.74 -24.31 -14.40
N VAL A 55 2.18 -23.07 -14.63
CA VAL A 55 2.37 -22.07 -13.56
C VAL A 55 1.07 -21.79 -12.81
N LEU A 56 -0.05 -21.62 -13.53
CA LEU A 56 -1.36 -21.47 -12.92
C LEU A 56 -1.73 -22.67 -12.05
N GLY A 57 -1.49 -23.90 -12.53
CA GLY A 57 -1.70 -25.12 -11.76
C GLY A 57 -0.93 -25.11 -10.44
N VAL A 58 0.36 -24.75 -10.47
CA VAL A 58 1.18 -24.62 -9.25
C VAL A 58 0.59 -23.60 -8.28
N PHE A 59 0.14 -22.44 -8.76
CA PHE A 59 -0.47 -21.40 -7.93
C PHE A 59 -1.78 -21.84 -7.28
N VAL A 60 -2.60 -22.60 -8.01
CA VAL A 60 -3.82 -23.19 -7.46
C VAL A 60 -3.48 -24.16 -6.33
N PHE A 61 -2.51 -25.05 -6.54
CA PHE A 61 -2.09 -26.00 -5.50
C PHE A 61 -1.49 -25.29 -4.28
N GLU A 62 -0.70 -24.26 -4.48
CA GLU A 62 -0.14 -23.43 -3.41
C GLU A 62 -1.25 -22.77 -2.57
N ILE A 63 -2.24 -22.15 -3.22
CA ILE A 63 -3.35 -21.48 -2.54
C ILE A 63 -4.27 -22.47 -1.83
N LEU A 64 -4.58 -23.61 -2.46
CA LEU A 64 -5.32 -24.68 -1.80
C LEU A 64 -4.58 -25.21 -0.57
N GLY A 65 -3.25 -25.36 -0.66
CA GLY A 65 -2.41 -25.74 0.48
C GLY A 65 -2.49 -24.74 1.63
N LYS A 66 -2.38 -23.44 1.33
CA LYS A 66 -2.53 -22.34 2.31
C LYS A 66 -3.95 -22.32 2.92
N LEU A 67 -4.98 -22.54 2.11
CA LEU A 67 -6.38 -22.56 2.55
C LEU A 67 -6.65 -23.74 3.49
N ILE A 68 -6.15 -24.94 3.16
CA ILE A 68 -6.26 -26.14 4.02
C ILE A 68 -5.45 -25.94 5.31
N TYR A 69 -4.30 -25.28 5.28
CA TYR A 69 -3.52 -25.02 6.48
C TYR A 69 -4.19 -23.98 7.40
N ARG A 70 -4.53 -22.80 6.88
CA ARG A 70 -4.99 -21.64 7.65
C ARG A 70 -6.50 -21.57 7.87
N HIS A 71 -7.31 -22.28 7.09
CA HIS A 71 -8.78 -22.24 7.14
C HIS A 71 -9.31 -20.79 7.11
N TRP A 72 -10.19 -20.41 8.05
CA TRP A 72 -10.74 -19.06 8.16
C TRP A 72 -9.67 -17.98 8.37
N ARG A 73 -8.53 -18.32 8.99
CA ARG A 73 -7.41 -17.38 9.18
C ARG A 73 -6.74 -17.01 7.86
N PHE A 74 -6.97 -17.75 6.78
CA PHE A 74 -6.55 -17.38 5.44
C PHE A 74 -7.15 -16.04 5.02
N PHE A 75 -8.45 -15.85 5.24
CA PHE A 75 -9.19 -14.65 4.83
C PHE A 75 -8.95 -13.43 5.73
N LEU A 76 -8.28 -13.61 6.87
CA LEU A 76 -7.87 -12.50 7.75
C LEU A 76 -6.57 -11.83 7.27
N ASP A 77 -5.83 -12.47 6.36
CA ASP A 77 -4.58 -11.94 5.81
C ASP A 77 -4.85 -11.37 4.41
N GLY A 78 -4.77 -10.04 4.28
CA GLY A 78 -5.06 -9.32 3.03
C GLY A 78 -4.21 -9.79 1.84
N TRP A 79 -2.99 -10.29 2.07
CA TRP A 79 -2.13 -10.82 1.01
C TRP A 79 -2.61 -12.17 0.49
N ASN A 80 -3.15 -13.01 1.37
CA ASN A 80 -3.74 -14.29 0.98
C ASN A 80 -5.04 -14.08 0.21
N VAL A 81 -5.87 -13.12 0.62
CA VAL A 81 -7.08 -12.73 -0.11
C VAL A 81 -6.72 -12.18 -1.49
N PHE A 82 -5.71 -11.31 -1.58
CA PHE A 82 -5.19 -10.79 -2.84
C PHE A 82 -4.76 -11.92 -3.79
N ASP A 83 -3.91 -12.84 -3.31
CA ASP A 83 -3.46 -13.98 -4.12
C ASP A 83 -4.64 -14.87 -4.56
N PHE A 84 -5.60 -15.12 -3.67
CA PHE A 84 -6.79 -15.92 -3.98
C PHE A 84 -7.64 -15.28 -5.08
N LEU A 85 -7.87 -13.96 -5.02
CA LEU A 85 -8.62 -13.24 -6.05
C LEU A 85 -7.89 -13.27 -7.40
N ILE A 86 -6.58 -13.06 -7.39
CA ILE A 86 -5.75 -13.06 -8.59
C ILE A 86 -5.73 -14.44 -9.27
N VAL A 87 -5.55 -15.51 -8.50
CA VAL A 87 -5.62 -16.89 -9.02
C VAL A 87 -7.06 -17.22 -9.46
N GLY A 88 -8.07 -16.74 -8.74
CA GLY A 88 -9.48 -16.90 -9.10
C GLY A 88 -9.82 -16.26 -10.46
N ILE A 89 -9.35 -15.04 -10.72
CA ILE A 89 -9.52 -14.37 -12.03
C ILE A 89 -8.82 -15.17 -13.13
N ALA A 90 -7.63 -15.71 -12.85
CA ALA A 90 -6.87 -16.50 -13.83
C ALA A 90 -7.54 -17.84 -14.20
N LEU A 91 -8.37 -18.40 -13.32
CA LEU A 91 -9.15 -19.62 -13.57
C LEU A 91 -10.38 -19.40 -14.44
N ILE A 92 -10.82 -18.17 -14.65
CA ILE A 92 -12.03 -17.88 -15.44
C ILE A 92 -11.79 -18.31 -16.89
N PRO A 93 -12.62 -19.24 -17.43
CA PRO A 93 -12.46 -19.76 -18.78
C PRO A 93 -12.49 -18.64 -19.84
N SER A 94 -11.72 -18.83 -20.90
CA SER A 94 -11.59 -17.86 -22.00
C SER A 94 -12.87 -17.70 -22.84
N SER A 95 -13.88 -18.55 -22.60
CA SER A 95 -15.12 -18.62 -23.38
C SER A 95 -16.17 -17.64 -22.85
N GLY A 96 -16.42 -16.54 -23.57
CA GLY A 96 -17.50 -15.60 -23.25
C GLY A 96 -17.25 -14.16 -23.70
N SER A 97 -18.22 -13.28 -23.44
CA SER A 97 -18.21 -11.84 -23.79
C SER A 97 -17.24 -11.00 -22.95
N LEU A 98 -16.69 -11.56 -21.87
CA LEU A 98 -15.81 -10.86 -20.93
C LEU A 98 -14.35 -10.87 -21.40
N THR A 99 -14.10 -10.34 -22.59
CA THR A 99 -12.75 -10.21 -23.19
C THR A 99 -11.76 -9.50 -22.26
N VAL A 100 -12.23 -8.51 -21.49
CA VAL A 100 -11.42 -7.78 -20.51
C VAL A 100 -10.84 -8.70 -19.43
N LEU A 101 -11.61 -9.68 -18.93
CA LEU A 101 -11.12 -10.63 -17.91
C LEU A 101 -9.98 -11.50 -18.44
N ARG A 102 -9.90 -11.72 -19.75
CA ARG A 102 -8.75 -12.41 -20.37
C ARG A 102 -7.48 -11.58 -20.20
N SER A 103 -7.55 -10.28 -20.46
CA SER A 103 -6.42 -9.36 -20.28
C SER A 103 -6.03 -9.23 -18.81
N LEU A 104 -6.98 -9.31 -17.87
CA LEU A 104 -6.69 -9.26 -16.43
C LEU A 104 -5.85 -10.43 -15.91
N ARG A 105 -5.63 -11.49 -16.69
CA ARG A 105 -4.69 -12.56 -16.32
C ARG A 105 -3.27 -12.04 -16.12
N ILE A 106 -2.89 -10.93 -16.77
CA ILE A 106 -1.61 -10.23 -16.52
C ILE A 106 -1.44 -9.83 -15.05
N LEU A 107 -2.54 -9.58 -14.33
CA LEU A 107 -2.51 -9.19 -12.93
C LEU A 107 -1.87 -10.27 -12.04
N ARG A 108 -1.76 -11.54 -12.48
CA ARG A 108 -1.02 -12.57 -11.74
C ARG A 108 0.46 -12.27 -11.57
N THR A 109 1.04 -11.43 -12.44
CA THR A 109 2.42 -10.94 -12.25
C THR A 109 2.54 -10.05 -11.02
N LEU A 110 1.44 -9.38 -10.61
CA LEU A 110 1.38 -8.59 -9.38
C LEU A 110 1.50 -9.46 -8.11
N ARG A 111 1.43 -10.79 -8.21
CA ARG A 111 1.78 -11.68 -7.09
C ARG A 111 3.23 -11.51 -6.64
N LEU A 112 4.12 -10.93 -7.44
CA LEU A 112 5.44 -10.52 -6.92
C LEU A 112 5.30 -9.56 -5.72
N LEU A 113 4.30 -8.68 -5.74
CA LEU A 113 4.02 -7.76 -4.63
C LEU A 113 3.66 -8.51 -3.35
N SER A 114 2.94 -9.63 -3.48
CA SER A 114 2.52 -10.47 -2.36
C SER A 114 3.52 -11.55 -2.01
N VAL A 115 4.49 -11.94 -2.83
CA VAL A 115 5.45 -13.00 -2.45
C VAL A 115 6.77 -12.41 -1.97
N VAL A 116 7.18 -11.25 -2.49
CA VAL A 116 8.45 -10.61 -2.16
C VAL A 116 8.29 -9.69 -0.95
N PRO A 117 8.96 -9.96 0.20
CA PRO A 117 8.77 -9.17 1.42
C PRO A 117 9.16 -7.69 1.30
N SER A 118 10.16 -7.36 0.48
CA SER A 118 10.50 -5.94 0.21
C SER A 118 9.38 -5.21 -0.53
N MET A 119 8.75 -5.84 -1.52
CA MET A 119 7.61 -5.25 -2.24
C MET A 119 6.39 -5.11 -1.33
N ARG A 120 6.09 -6.13 -0.51
CA ARG A 120 5.02 -6.04 0.50
C ARG A 120 5.19 -4.81 1.39
N ARG A 121 6.41 -4.57 1.89
CA ARG A 121 6.72 -3.42 2.75
C ARG A 121 6.46 -2.09 2.04
N VAL A 122 6.88 -1.95 0.79
CA VAL A 122 6.62 -0.73 -0.01
C VAL A 122 5.12 -0.48 -0.17
N VAL A 123 4.38 -1.51 -0.60
CA VAL A 123 2.93 -1.39 -0.83
C VAL A 123 2.17 -1.14 0.49
N GLN A 124 2.58 -1.80 1.58
CA GLN A 124 2.03 -1.56 2.92
C GLN A 124 2.29 -0.14 3.40
N ALA A 125 3.49 0.41 3.15
CA ALA A 125 3.80 1.81 3.47
C ALA A 125 2.92 2.80 2.68
N LEU A 126 2.64 2.50 1.41
CA LEU A 126 1.70 3.29 0.60
C LEU A 126 0.27 3.21 1.17
N PHE A 127 -0.20 2.01 1.52
CA PHE A 127 -1.54 1.84 2.10
C PHE A 127 -1.66 2.44 3.51
N SER A 128 -0.60 2.44 4.32
CA SER A 128 -0.62 3.06 5.66
C SER A 128 -0.76 4.57 5.62
N ALA A 129 -0.44 5.22 4.50
CA ALA A 129 -0.64 6.66 4.33
C ALA A 129 -2.10 7.03 3.99
N ILE A 130 -2.92 6.08 3.48
CA ILE A 130 -4.29 6.36 3.03
C ILE A 130 -5.22 6.79 4.17
N PRO A 131 -5.23 6.16 5.36
CA PRO A 131 -6.12 6.57 6.45
C PRO A 131 -5.93 8.04 6.87
N GLY A 132 -4.69 8.54 6.87
CA GLY A 132 -4.36 9.92 7.23
C GLY A 132 -5.01 10.96 6.33
N ILE A 133 -5.40 10.57 5.11
CA ILE A 133 -6.00 11.47 4.12
C ILE A 133 -7.48 11.19 3.80
N GLY A 134 -8.09 10.19 4.45
CA GLY A 134 -9.44 9.75 4.11
C GLY A 134 -10.48 10.88 4.14
N SER A 135 -10.39 11.80 5.10
CA SER A 135 -11.30 12.94 5.25
C SER A 135 -11.22 13.92 4.06
N VAL A 136 -10.01 14.22 3.59
CA VAL A 136 -9.80 15.12 2.44
C VAL A 136 -10.15 14.39 1.13
N GLY A 137 -9.83 13.11 1.01
CA GLY A 137 -10.25 12.28 -0.12
C GLY A 137 -11.77 12.23 -0.27
N LEU A 138 -12.51 12.11 0.85
CA LEU A 138 -13.97 12.15 0.85
C LEU A 138 -14.50 13.53 0.41
N LEU A 139 -13.85 14.62 0.83
CA LEU A 139 -14.19 15.97 0.38
C LEU A 139 -13.98 16.13 -1.13
N ILE A 140 -12.87 15.63 -1.68
CA ILE A 140 -12.61 15.63 -3.13
C ILE A 140 -13.69 14.84 -3.86
N LEU A 141 -14.02 13.62 -3.41
CA LEU A 141 -15.08 12.81 -4.02
C LEU A 141 -16.44 13.51 -4.01
N LEU A 142 -16.77 14.23 -2.93
CA LEU A 142 -18.00 15.01 -2.86
C LEU A 142 -18.02 16.17 -3.86
N ILE A 143 -16.92 16.94 -3.93
CA ILE A 143 -16.77 18.03 -4.89
C ILE A 143 -16.89 17.51 -6.33
N PHE A 144 -16.25 16.37 -6.63
CA PHE A 144 -16.35 15.70 -7.91
C PHE A 144 -17.76 15.26 -8.24
N TYR A 145 -18.46 14.62 -7.30
CA TYR A 145 -19.83 14.17 -7.51
C TYR A 145 -20.79 15.32 -7.77
N VAL A 146 -20.73 16.38 -6.95
CA VAL A 146 -21.55 17.58 -7.12
C VAL A 146 -21.23 18.26 -8.45
N GLY A 147 -19.95 18.42 -8.78
CA GLY A 147 -19.51 18.97 -10.06
C GLY A 147 -20.01 18.15 -11.25
N ALA A 148 -19.95 16.81 -11.17
CA ALA A 148 -20.41 15.92 -12.21
C ALA A 148 -21.92 16.04 -12.44
N VAL A 149 -22.72 16.11 -11.37
CA VAL A 149 -24.18 16.31 -11.48
C VAL A 149 -24.51 17.67 -12.10
N ILE A 150 -23.82 18.74 -11.69
CA ILE A 150 -24.04 20.08 -12.25
C ILE A 150 -23.69 20.12 -13.73
N SER A 151 -22.50 19.66 -14.10
CA SER A 151 -22.02 19.66 -15.48
C SER A 151 -22.87 18.77 -16.40
N THR A 152 -23.30 17.59 -15.92
CA THR A 152 -24.23 16.73 -16.67
C THR A 152 -25.52 17.48 -16.99
N LYS A 153 -26.13 18.13 -15.99
CA LYS A 153 -27.39 18.85 -16.17
C LYS A 153 -27.27 20.10 -17.03
N MET A 154 -26.15 20.83 -16.91
CA MET A 154 -25.95 22.09 -17.61
C MET A 154 -25.46 21.92 -19.04
N PHE A 155 -24.53 21.00 -19.28
CA PHE A 155 -23.78 20.90 -20.53
C PHE A 155 -24.06 19.61 -21.30
N GLY A 156 -24.62 18.57 -20.67
CA GLY A 156 -24.75 17.24 -21.26
C GLY A 156 -25.61 17.15 -22.51
N SER A 157 -26.59 18.04 -22.68
CA SER A 157 -27.42 18.08 -23.90
C SER A 157 -26.67 18.60 -25.13
N ALA A 158 -25.74 19.55 -24.94
CA ALA A 158 -24.95 20.15 -26.01
C ALA A 158 -23.60 19.45 -26.21
N PHE A 159 -23.04 18.86 -25.15
CA PHE A 159 -21.74 18.20 -25.13
C PHE A 159 -21.85 16.78 -24.52
N PRO A 160 -22.59 15.86 -25.17
CA PRO A 160 -22.85 14.54 -24.61
C PRO A 160 -21.59 13.69 -24.44
N GLU A 161 -20.56 13.85 -25.29
CA GLU A 161 -19.30 13.10 -25.16
C GLU A 161 -18.53 13.42 -23.87
N TRP A 162 -18.66 14.65 -23.37
CA TRP A 162 -17.95 15.11 -22.16
C TRP A 162 -18.84 15.10 -20.92
N PHE A 163 -20.13 15.37 -21.08
CA PHE A 163 -21.06 15.61 -19.97
C PHE A 163 -22.39 14.88 -20.12
N GLY A 164 -22.54 13.91 -21.03
CA GLY A 164 -23.83 13.23 -21.29
C GLY A 164 -24.34 12.42 -20.09
N THR A 165 -23.42 11.82 -19.35
CA THR A 165 -23.67 11.05 -18.14
C THR A 165 -22.81 11.55 -16.98
N ILE A 166 -23.16 11.10 -15.77
CA ILE A 166 -22.36 11.39 -14.58
C ILE A 166 -20.93 10.83 -14.73
N GLY A 167 -20.77 9.67 -15.35
CA GLY A 167 -19.45 9.04 -15.57
C GLY A 167 -18.57 9.84 -16.53
N GLU A 168 -19.13 10.26 -17.67
CA GLU A 168 -18.42 11.13 -18.63
C GLU A 168 -18.06 12.46 -17.98
N SER A 169 -18.98 13.06 -17.22
CA SER A 169 -18.73 14.29 -16.48
C SER A 169 -17.63 14.12 -15.44
N MET A 170 -17.62 13.03 -14.67
CA MET A 170 -16.55 12.74 -13.71
C MET A 170 -15.19 12.59 -14.40
N TYR A 171 -15.12 11.91 -15.55
CA TYR A 171 -13.89 11.76 -16.32
C TYR A 171 -13.39 13.11 -16.85
N THR A 172 -14.27 13.91 -17.45
CA THR A 172 -13.93 15.24 -17.97
C THR A 172 -13.49 16.19 -16.85
N LEU A 173 -14.17 16.17 -15.70
CA LEU A 173 -13.78 16.98 -14.55
C LEU A 173 -12.45 16.52 -13.93
N PHE A 174 -12.13 15.23 -14.01
CA PHE A 174 -10.81 14.72 -13.64
C PHE A 174 -9.72 15.28 -14.57
N GLN A 175 -9.95 15.23 -15.88
CA GLN A 175 -9.06 15.85 -16.88
C GLN A 175 -8.85 17.35 -16.59
N ILE A 176 -9.94 18.08 -16.36
CA ILE A 176 -9.90 19.51 -16.00
C ILE A 176 -9.14 19.77 -14.71
N MET A 177 -9.33 18.95 -13.66
CA MET A 177 -8.57 19.06 -12.40
C MET A 177 -7.07 18.88 -12.63
N THR A 178 -6.66 17.98 -13.53
CA THR A 178 -5.25 17.79 -13.90
C THR A 178 -4.69 18.90 -14.80
N LEU A 179 -5.53 19.88 -15.16
CA LEU A 179 -5.24 20.98 -16.08
C LEU A 179 -4.87 20.53 -17.50
N GLU A 180 -5.14 19.27 -17.85
CA GLU A 180 -4.88 18.72 -19.17
C GLU A 180 -5.92 19.25 -20.15
N SER A 181 -5.47 20.03 -21.14
CA SER A 181 -6.29 20.62 -22.20
C SER A 181 -7.60 21.32 -21.74
N TRP A 182 -7.68 21.73 -20.47
CA TRP A 182 -8.93 22.14 -19.85
C TRP A 182 -9.57 23.34 -20.56
N SER A 183 -8.78 24.31 -21.02
CA SER A 183 -9.27 25.51 -21.70
C SER A 183 -9.49 25.26 -23.18
N MET A 184 -8.45 24.93 -23.94
CA MET A 184 -8.53 24.78 -25.40
C MET A 184 -9.36 23.57 -25.84
N GLY A 185 -9.26 22.46 -25.10
CA GLY A 185 -9.92 21.21 -25.45
C GLY A 185 -11.36 21.11 -24.95
N ILE A 186 -11.70 21.74 -23.82
CA ILE A 186 -13.03 21.59 -23.20
C ILE A 186 -13.74 22.94 -23.04
N VAL A 187 -13.22 23.84 -22.20
CA VAL A 187 -13.99 25.02 -21.76
C VAL A 187 -14.24 26.04 -22.88
N ARG A 188 -13.30 26.25 -23.81
CA ARG A 188 -13.49 27.19 -24.94
C ARG A 188 -14.61 26.73 -25.88
N PRO A 189 -14.64 25.47 -26.35
CA PRO A 189 -15.80 24.94 -27.06
C PRO A 189 -17.11 25.11 -26.27
N VAL A 190 -17.09 24.83 -24.95
CA VAL A 190 -18.29 25.01 -24.11
C VAL A 190 -18.72 26.48 -24.04
N LEU A 191 -17.79 27.43 -24.01
CA LEU A 191 -18.08 28.87 -23.98
C LEU A 191 -18.75 29.39 -25.26
N GLU A 192 -18.57 28.73 -26.40
CA GLU A 192 -19.25 29.09 -27.65
C GLU A 192 -20.77 28.91 -27.56
N VAL A 193 -21.23 27.94 -26.76
CA VAL A 193 -22.65 27.67 -26.51
C VAL A 193 -23.12 28.28 -25.18
N PHE A 194 -22.26 28.26 -24.17
CA PHE A 194 -22.55 28.74 -22.81
C PHE A 194 -21.52 29.80 -22.37
N PRO A 195 -21.71 31.09 -22.72
CA PRO A 195 -20.71 32.14 -22.50
C PRO A 195 -20.29 32.36 -21.03
N LEU A 196 -21.11 31.92 -20.07
CA LEU A 196 -20.85 32.03 -18.64
C LEU A 196 -20.31 30.73 -18.01
N ALA A 197 -19.99 29.70 -18.80
CA ALA A 197 -19.50 28.41 -18.29
C ALA A 197 -18.20 28.53 -17.46
N TRP A 198 -17.40 29.58 -17.70
CA TRP A 198 -16.21 29.87 -16.90
C TRP A 198 -16.52 30.08 -15.40
N ILE A 199 -17.73 30.54 -15.05
CA ILE A 199 -18.18 30.71 -13.65
C ILE A 199 -18.28 29.37 -12.93
N PHE A 200 -18.47 28.27 -13.65
CA PHE A 200 -18.42 26.93 -13.09
C PHE A 200 -16.99 26.38 -13.09
N PHE A 201 -16.35 26.36 -14.26
CA PHE A 201 -15.07 25.67 -14.43
C PHE A 201 -13.90 26.34 -13.69
N VAL A 202 -13.82 27.67 -13.65
CA VAL A 202 -12.71 28.37 -12.98
C VAL A 202 -12.76 28.15 -11.46
N PRO A 203 -13.89 28.36 -10.76
CA PRO A 203 -13.98 28.02 -9.35
C PRO A 203 -13.79 26.54 -9.06
N PHE A 204 -14.30 25.64 -9.92
CA PHE A 204 -14.05 24.21 -9.80
C PHE A 204 -12.55 23.92 -9.77
N ILE A 205 -11.79 24.43 -10.76
CA ILE A 205 -10.33 24.25 -10.85
C ILE A 205 -9.62 24.80 -9.62
N LEU A 206 -9.99 26.00 -9.16
CA LEU A 206 -9.37 26.62 -7.98
C LEU A 206 -9.60 25.77 -6.72
N ILE A 207 -10.84 25.35 -6.51
CA ILE A 207 -11.23 24.53 -5.35
C ILE A 207 -10.53 23.17 -5.40
N THR A 208 -10.58 22.46 -6.53
CA THR A 208 -9.99 21.12 -6.64
C THR A 208 -8.47 21.17 -6.58
N SER A 209 -7.82 22.12 -7.26
CA SER A 209 -6.37 22.28 -7.22
C SER A 209 -5.89 22.61 -5.80
N PHE A 210 -6.57 23.53 -5.12
CA PHE A 210 -6.27 23.86 -3.73
C PHE A 210 -6.48 22.67 -2.79
N THR A 211 -7.57 21.93 -2.96
CA THR A 211 -7.86 20.75 -2.12
C THR A 211 -6.82 19.65 -2.32
N VAL A 212 -6.42 19.37 -3.57
CA VAL A 212 -5.36 18.40 -3.89
C VAL A 212 -4.01 18.87 -3.34
N LEU A 213 -3.69 20.16 -3.45
CA LEU A 213 -2.47 20.70 -2.85
C LEU A 213 -2.46 20.54 -1.32
N ASN A 214 -3.57 20.84 -0.65
CA ASN A 214 -3.71 20.62 0.79
C ASN A 214 -3.64 19.15 1.18
N LEU A 215 -4.12 18.24 0.34
CA LEU A 215 -3.96 16.80 0.51
C LEU A 215 -2.47 16.43 0.53
N PHE A 216 -1.70 16.90 -0.46
CA PHE A 216 -0.25 16.66 -0.53
C PHE A 216 0.50 17.26 0.67
N ILE A 217 0.20 18.50 1.03
CA ILE A 217 0.77 19.13 2.23
C ILE A 217 0.41 18.32 3.48
N GLY A 218 -0.84 17.90 3.62
CA GLY A 218 -1.29 17.08 4.75
C GLY A 218 -0.50 15.78 4.89
N ILE A 219 -0.27 15.06 3.78
CA ILE A 219 0.54 13.83 3.77
C ILE A 219 1.99 14.13 4.20
N ILE A 220 2.59 15.18 3.65
CA ILE A 220 3.98 15.53 3.94
C ILE A 220 4.12 15.95 5.42
N VAL A 221 3.19 16.77 5.92
CA VAL A 221 3.19 17.21 7.32
C VAL A 221 3.00 16.04 8.27
N ASP A 222 2.05 15.13 8.01
CA ASP A 222 1.83 13.93 8.82
C ASP A 222 3.06 13.01 8.82
N ALA A 223 3.70 12.82 7.66
CA ALA A 223 4.94 12.06 7.55
C ALA A 223 6.11 12.71 8.32
N MET A 224 6.28 14.03 8.22
CA MET A 224 7.32 14.75 8.96
C MET A 224 7.07 14.76 10.46
N GLN A 225 5.81 14.95 10.89
CA GLN A 225 5.42 14.94 12.30
C GLN A 225 5.59 13.56 12.91
N SER A 226 5.17 12.49 12.23
CA SER A 226 5.37 11.13 12.71
C SER A 226 6.85 10.77 12.87
N GLN A 227 7.71 11.22 11.95
CA GLN A 227 9.16 11.07 12.08
C GLN A 227 9.71 11.85 13.28
N HIS A 228 9.32 13.13 13.45
CA HIS A 228 9.74 13.94 14.60
C HIS A 228 9.26 13.34 15.93
N MET A 229 8.03 12.84 16.01
CA MET A 229 7.51 12.20 17.23
C MET A 229 8.28 10.91 17.57
N ALA A 230 8.68 10.15 16.56
CA ALA A 230 9.51 8.96 16.77
C ALA A 230 10.89 9.31 17.32
N GLU A 231 11.55 10.32 16.74
CA GLU A 231 12.86 10.83 17.19
C GLU A 231 12.78 11.45 18.59
N GLN A 232 11.77 12.29 18.86
CA GLN A 232 11.55 12.89 20.18
C GLN A 232 11.34 11.82 21.26
N LYS A 233 10.58 10.76 20.96
CA LYS A 233 10.36 9.66 21.90
C LYS A 233 11.65 8.90 22.19
N GLU A 234 12.52 8.74 21.20
CA GLU A 234 13.83 8.13 21.39
C GLU A 234 14.72 8.99 22.31
N ILE A 235 14.73 10.31 22.09
CA ILE A 235 15.44 11.27 22.96
C ILE A 235 14.88 11.23 24.38
N ASP A 236 13.55 11.30 24.56
CA ASP A 236 12.91 11.27 25.87
C ASP A 236 13.24 9.97 26.62
N THR A 237 13.24 8.83 25.91
CA THR A 237 13.63 7.54 26.48
C THR A 237 15.11 7.54 26.89
N GLN A 238 16.00 8.12 26.09
CA GLN A 238 17.42 8.25 26.45
C GLN A 238 17.62 9.15 27.68
N VAL A 239 16.88 10.27 27.76
CA VAL A 239 16.90 11.17 28.92
C VAL A 239 16.39 10.47 30.18
N GLU A 240 15.30 9.72 30.10
CA GLU A 240 14.78 8.92 31.22
C GLU A 240 15.79 7.86 31.69
N MET A 241 16.45 7.16 30.77
CA MET A 241 17.51 6.19 31.11
C MET A 241 18.69 6.87 31.80
N LEU A 242 19.15 8.02 31.31
CA LEU A 242 20.23 8.79 31.92
C LEU A 242 19.87 9.27 33.33
N HIS A 243 18.63 9.75 33.53
CA HIS A 243 18.16 10.14 34.86
C HIS A 243 18.09 8.94 35.82
N ALA A 244 17.60 7.79 35.36
CA ALA A 244 17.58 6.57 36.16
C ALA A 244 19.00 6.12 36.55
N ASP A 245 19.94 6.17 35.60
CA ASP A 245 21.35 5.86 35.83
C ASP A 245 21.97 6.83 36.85
N SER A 246 21.72 8.14 36.73
CA SER A 246 22.21 9.16 37.66
C SER A 246 21.73 8.89 39.09
N ILE A 247 20.43 8.62 39.29
CA ILE A 247 19.86 8.28 40.60
C ILE A 247 20.48 7.00 41.16
N SER A 248 20.72 6.01 40.30
CA SER A 248 21.36 4.76 40.73
C SER A 248 22.81 4.97 41.18
N LEU A 249 23.53 5.89 40.52
CA LEU A 249 24.91 6.24 40.82
C LEU A 249 25.02 7.00 42.15
N GLU A 250 24.12 7.96 42.38
CA GLU A 250 24.00 8.68 43.65
C GLU A 250 23.79 7.71 44.83
N ARG A 251 22.86 6.76 44.70
CA ARG A 251 22.64 5.73 45.74
C ARG A 251 23.88 4.87 46.00
N ARG A 252 24.63 4.51 44.96
CA ARG A 252 25.88 3.73 45.12
C ARG A 252 26.95 4.53 45.84
N LEU A 253 27.05 5.83 45.55
CA LEU A 253 27.97 6.73 46.25
C LEU A 253 27.61 6.86 47.74
N ASP A 254 26.33 7.04 48.06
CA ASP A 254 25.86 7.11 49.46
C ASP A 254 26.23 5.85 50.25
N VAL A 255 26.00 4.68 49.67
CA VAL A 255 26.35 3.38 50.29
C VAL A 255 27.86 3.27 50.51
N LEU A 256 28.68 3.62 49.51
CA LEU A 256 30.14 3.60 49.64
C LEU A 256 30.64 4.57 50.71
N MET A 257 30.04 5.76 50.81
CA MET A 257 30.38 6.73 51.86
C MET A 257 30.03 6.20 53.25
N GLU A 258 28.90 5.51 53.41
CA GLU A 258 28.50 4.89 54.67
C GLU A 258 29.45 3.76 55.09
N GLU A 259 29.85 2.90 54.15
CA GLU A 259 30.84 1.83 54.39
C GLU A 259 32.21 2.40 54.79
N LEU A 260 32.69 3.43 54.09
CA LEU A 260 33.93 4.12 54.45
C LEU A 260 33.86 4.75 55.85
N ALA A 261 32.71 5.31 56.23
CA ALA A 261 32.51 5.84 57.57
C ALA A 261 32.61 4.75 58.64
N LYS A 262 32.01 3.56 58.40
CA LYS A 262 32.11 2.39 59.30
C LYS A 262 33.55 1.87 59.40
N ILE A 263 34.28 1.79 58.30
CA ILE A 263 35.69 1.36 58.33
C ILE A 263 36.54 2.36 59.13
N LYS A 264 36.31 3.67 58.94
CA LYS A 264 37.03 4.72 59.66
C LYS A 264 36.78 4.69 61.17
N THR A 265 35.57 4.38 61.61
CA THR A 265 35.27 4.22 63.05
C THR A 265 35.91 2.96 63.62
N LEU A 266 35.92 1.84 62.88
CA LEU A 266 36.59 0.60 63.30
C LEU A 266 38.11 0.77 63.44
N LEU A 267 38.76 1.45 62.48
CA LEU A 267 40.19 1.74 62.56
C LEU A 267 40.55 2.61 63.78
N ARG A 268 39.74 3.65 64.07
CA ARG A 268 39.92 4.48 65.27
C ARG A 268 39.74 3.70 66.59
N ALA A 269 38.84 2.71 66.60
CA ALA A 269 38.64 1.85 67.76
C ALA A 269 39.80 0.85 67.95
N GLY A 270 40.41 0.39 66.85
CA GLY A 270 41.60 -0.47 66.87
C GLY A 270 42.86 0.24 67.37
N ASP A 271 43.14 1.45 66.87
CA ASP A 271 44.30 2.26 67.30
C ASP A 271 44.23 2.69 68.78
N GLY A 272 43.02 2.74 69.37
CA GLY A 272 42.82 3.05 70.78
C GLY A 272 43.01 1.87 71.73
N ALA A 273 43.08 0.63 71.21
CA ALA A 273 43.23 -0.59 72.01
C ALA A 273 44.70 -1.06 72.14
N GLU A 274 45.62 -0.49 71.34
CA GLU A 274 47.06 -0.80 71.38
C GLU A 274 47.90 0.21 72.19
N ARG A 275 47.28 1.15 72.91
CA ARG A 275 47.92 2.04 73.89
C ARG A 275 47.48 1.73 75.31
#